data_AF-A0A350C1D4-F1
#
_entry.id   AF-A0A350C1D4-F1
#
_cell.length_a   1.000
_cell.length_b   1.000
_cell.length_c   1.000
_cell.angle_alpha   90.00
_cell.angle_beta   90.00
_cell.angle_gamma   90.00
#
_symmetry.space_group_name_H-M   'P 1'
#
loop_
_entity.id
_entity.type
_entity.pdbx_description
1 polymer ?
#
loop_
_entity_poly.entity_id
_entity_poly.type
_entity_poly.pdbx_seq_one_letter_code
_entity_poly.pdbx_strand_id
1 'polypeptide(L)'
;MPAKKTKDTVADKTTPEKTTVVKDTTEEKAAPKKAAAKKAAPKKAAPKKAAPKKAAPKKAAPKKATAKKAAVEETAVKEAAVEETAVKEAAVEEAAVKEAAVEEAAVKETTVEEAAVKEAAVEEAAVKETAVEAAADEIAAAAEEQAPDSPRRSIAFIGSECYPFVKTGGLGDVMYSLPKALIHRNCDVKVILPRYKCIPQKYQEKMVYRGSFYMDLTSDGKQYYVGIMEYVWDGVVYDFIDNEEFFGGDKPYTNLIDDIPKYCYFGKAALAALNYMNWQPNIIHCHDWQAGLVPVYLREFFQNTPIGNAKTMITIHNLRFQGIYNIETIKYWTNLPDYVFNKDALTQNWLDANMFKGGLAYSNMITTVSNTYAGEIQTEEYGEGLADHLRYHSGKLRGIVNGIDYDIWDPSKDKNIAAPYSNEDAIAKKKENKLALQKELGLEENEGKFVIGLISRLTNQKGLDLVNACIPQIMDPFTQVVILGTGDPEYENSFRYYENEYKGQLAACIQYDEARSHRIYAGCDALLVPSQFEPCGLTQLIAMHYGTVPIVRETGGLKDTVEPYNMYEDSGNGFTFDRYETGLLYDAINRAKTLYFENRYNWDEMVHRDMAKNVSWDNSAKQYKDLYLELTAW
;
A
#
# COMPACT_ATOMS: atom_id res chain seq x y z
N MET A 1 8.06 58.16 -44.37
CA MET A 1 7.93 59.61 -44.08
C MET A 1 6.52 59.90 -43.62
N PRO A 2 6.26 60.89 -42.74
CA PRO A 2 7.03 61.39 -41.59
C PRO A 2 6.43 60.86 -40.25
N ALA A 3 7.09 60.71 -39.09
CA ALA A 3 8.22 61.35 -38.40
C ALA A 3 7.82 62.34 -37.28
N LYS A 4 8.04 61.93 -36.01
CA LYS A 4 8.28 62.73 -34.78
C LYS A 4 8.46 61.74 -33.60
N LYS A 5 9.32 61.93 -32.60
CA LYS A 5 10.58 62.72 -32.48
C LYS A 5 11.24 62.33 -31.14
N THR A 6 12.54 61.95 -31.14
CA THR A 6 13.58 62.18 -30.08
C THR A 6 13.29 61.70 -28.62
N LYS A 7 14.26 61.22 -27.81
CA LYS A 7 15.63 61.70 -27.54
C LYS A 7 16.52 60.59 -26.89
N ASP A 8 17.85 60.70 -27.14
CA ASP A 8 19.00 60.59 -26.20
C ASP A 8 19.16 59.31 -25.31
N THR A 9 20.35 58.72 -25.03
CA THR A 9 21.79 59.06 -25.23
C THR A 9 22.67 57.80 -24.94
N VAL A 10 23.70 57.46 -25.76
CA VAL A 10 25.18 57.53 -25.49
C VAL A 10 25.72 56.59 -24.38
N ALA A 11 26.84 55.83 -24.44
CA ALA A 11 27.97 55.59 -25.38
C ALA A 11 28.36 54.07 -25.30
N ASP A 12 28.96 53.35 -26.25
CA ASP A 12 30.01 53.58 -27.27
C ASP A 12 31.48 53.40 -26.76
N LYS A 13 32.31 52.78 -27.63
CA LYS A 13 33.80 52.66 -27.63
C LYS A 13 34.44 51.56 -26.75
N THR A 14 35.44 50.79 -27.21
CA THR A 14 36.16 50.62 -28.50
C THR A 14 36.97 49.30 -28.40
N THR A 15 36.90 48.32 -29.33
CA THR A 15 37.75 48.09 -30.55
C THR A 15 39.29 48.11 -30.33
N PRO A 16 40.13 47.55 -31.24
CA PRO A 16 39.98 46.36 -32.13
C PRO A 16 41.30 45.54 -32.37
N GLU A 17 41.24 44.45 -33.17
CA GLU A 17 42.25 44.04 -34.21
C GLU A 17 43.75 43.78 -33.80
N LYS A 18 44.72 43.16 -34.52
CA LYS A 18 44.93 42.51 -35.85
C LYS A 18 46.33 41.80 -35.84
N THR A 19 46.82 40.92 -36.74
CA THR A 19 46.32 40.11 -37.88
C THR A 19 47.32 38.95 -38.16
N THR A 20 46.87 37.72 -38.52
CA THR A 20 47.51 36.74 -39.47
C THR A 20 48.94 36.20 -39.20
N VAL A 21 49.31 34.97 -39.62
CA VAL A 21 49.79 34.58 -40.98
C VAL A 21 50.14 33.06 -41.01
N VAL A 22 50.10 32.26 -42.10
CA VAL A 22 49.27 32.16 -43.34
C VAL A 22 49.65 30.86 -44.15
N LYS A 23 48.78 30.37 -45.08
CA LYS A 23 49.04 29.45 -46.23
C LYS A 23 49.36 27.95 -45.98
N ASP A 24 49.11 26.99 -46.91
CA ASP A 24 48.55 27.04 -48.30
C ASP A 24 47.85 25.72 -48.75
N THR A 25 46.99 25.81 -49.79
CA THR A 25 46.50 24.80 -50.80
C THR A 25 46.07 23.36 -50.38
N THR A 26 44.89 22.75 -50.66
CA THR A 26 43.81 22.74 -51.71
C THR A 26 43.92 21.69 -52.85
N GLU A 27 42.79 20.98 -53.10
CA GLU A 27 42.34 20.14 -54.27
C GLU A 27 41.99 18.66 -53.91
N GLU A 28 41.07 17.91 -54.55
CA GLU A 28 39.78 18.21 -55.25
C GLU A 28 38.92 16.91 -55.41
N LYS A 29 37.59 17.02 -55.56
CA LYS A 29 36.57 16.09 -56.18
C LYS A 29 36.51 14.56 -55.90
N ALA A 30 35.42 14.17 -55.21
CA ALA A 30 34.31 13.26 -55.61
C ALA A 30 34.48 11.93 -56.44
N ALA A 31 34.08 10.80 -55.79
CA ALA A 31 33.49 9.54 -56.34
C ALA A 31 34.37 8.64 -57.27
N PRO A 32 34.01 7.37 -57.65
CA PRO A 32 32.80 6.56 -57.38
C PRO A 32 32.99 5.02 -57.08
N LYS A 33 31.85 4.31 -56.91
CA LYS A 33 31.49 2.88 -57.22
C LYS A 33 32.53 1.72 -57.39
N LYS A 34 32.05 0.55 -56.91
CA LYS A 34 32.18 -0.86 -57.41
C LYS A 34 33.31 -1.77 -56.89
N ALA A 35 33.02 -3.08 -56.91
CA ALA A 35 33.79 -4.18 -56.32
C ALA A 35 34.42 -5.11 -57.37
N ALA A 36 35.51 -5.84 -57.01
CA ALA A 36 35.66 -7.30 -57.23
C ALA A 36 37.06 -7.90 -56.86
N ALA A 37 37.05 -8.87 -55.94
CA ALA A 37 37.66 -10.22 -56.02
C ALA A 37 39.20 -10.53 -56.09
N LYS A 38 39.56 -11.51 -55.24
CA LYS A 38 40.59 -12.59 -55.37
C LYS A 38 42.11 -12.31 -55.19
N LYS A 39 42.67 -12.90 -54.12
CA LYS A 39 43.58 -14.08 -54.18
C LYS A 39 43.73 -14.75 -52.79
N ALA A 40 44.35 -15.93 -52.72
CA ALA A 40 44.13 -16.90 -51.62
C ALA A 40 45.41 -17.43 -50.93
N ALA A 41 45.24 -17.74 -49.62
CA ALA A 41 45.92 -18.76 -48.78
C ALA A 41 47.46 -18.71 -48.58
N PRO A 42 47.96 -19.10 -47.39
CA PRO A 42 48.16 -20.54 -47.15
C PRO A 42 47.82 -21.09 -45.73
N LYS A 43 47.34 -22.35 -45.74
CA LYS A 43 47.54 -23.45 -44.76
C LYS A 43 47.52 -23.18 -43.23
N LYS A 44 46.51 -23.74 -42.56
CA LYS A 44 46.68 -24.48 -41.28
C LYS A 44 46.29 -25.95 -41.47
N ALA A 45 46.96 -26.85 -40.75
CA ALA A 45 46.85 -28.30 -40.93
C ALA A 45 45.75 -28.93 -40.05
N ALA A 46 45.21 -30.06 -40.52
CA ALA A 46 44.40 -30.98 -39.71
C ALA A 46 45.30 -32.09 -39.11
N PRO A 47 44.76 -32.93 -38.20
CA PRO A 47 44.22 -34.19 -38.72
C PRO A 47 42.83 -34.57 -38.18
N LYS A 48 42.17 -35.50 -38.90
CA LYS A 48 40.86 -36.08 -38.56
C LYS A 48 41.00 -37.36 -37.72
N LYS A 49 39.85 -37.77 -37.13
CA LYS A 49 39.38 -39.12 -36.77
C LYS A 49 39.56 -39.56 -35.31
N ALA A 50 38.44 -39.61 -34.59
CA ALA A 50 37.88 -40.86 -34.08
C ALA A 50 36.35 -40.71 -33.96
N ALA A 51 35.60 -41.79 -34.19
CA ALA A 51 34.15 -41.85 -33.97
C ALA A 51 33.85 -43.02 -33.02
N PRO A 52 32.93 -42.89 -32.05
CA PRO A 52 32.42 -44.04 -31.30
C PRO A 52 31.31 -44.74 -32.09
N LYS A 53 31.46 -46.05 -32.30
CA LYS A 53 30.38 -46.93 -32.79
C LYS A 53 29.39 -47.26 -31.67
N LYS A 54 28.16 -47.59 -32.10
CA LYS A 54 27.10 -48.22 -31.30
C LYS A 54 27.60 -49.32 -30.36
N ALA A 55 27.07 -49.33 -29.14
CA ALA A 55 26.77 -50.55 -28.39
C ALA A 55 25.40 -50.39 -27.72
N ALA A 56 24.47 -51.32 -28.01
CA ALA A 56 23.29 -51.55 -27.17
C ALA A 56 23.59 -52.75 -26.27
N PRO A 57 22.94 -52.88 -25.10
CA PRO A 57 21.94 -53.94 -25.05
C PRO A 57 20.70 -53.72 -24.14
N LYS A 58 19.62 -54.41 -24.54
CA LYS A 58 18.60 -55.06 -23.69
C LYS A 58 17.73 -54.20 -22.75
N LYS A 59 16.53 -53.87 -23.26
CA LYS A 59 15.30 -53.95 -22.45
C LYS A 59 15.06 -55.40 -22.03
N ALA A 60 14.63 -55.61 -20.79
CA ALA A 60 13.96 -56.83 -20.34
C ALA A 60 12.75 -56.43 -19.48
N ALA A 61 11.62 -57.11 -19.67
CA ALA A 61 10.42 -56.92 -18.86
C ALA A 61 10.05 -58.25 -18.19
N PRO A 62 9.43 -58.19 -17.00
CA PRO A 62 8.31 -59.06 -16.67
C PRO A 62 7.10 -58.21 -16.25
N LYS A 63 5.95 -58.31 -16.93
CA LYS A 63 4.94 -59.39 -16.88
C LYS A 63 4.21 -59.49 -15.53
N LYS A 64 2.91 -59.15 -15.58
CA LYS A 64 1.86 -59.63 -14.65
C LYS A 64 1.96 -61.14 -14.40
N ALA A 65 1.68 -61.55 -13.17
CA ALA A 65 1.18 -62.87 -12.83
C ALA A 65 0.07 -62.74 -11.79
N THR A 66 -0.97 -63.57 -11.89
CA THR A 66 -2.23 -63.49 -11.13
C THR A 66 -2.45 -64.73 -10.26
N ALA A 67 -2.86 -64.56 -8.99
CA ALA A 67 -3.65 -65.51 -8.20
C ALA A 67 -4.30 -64.73 -7.03
N LYS A 68 -5.62 -64.60 -6.90
CA LYS A 68 -6.67 -65.59 -6.53
C LYS A 68 -6.79 -65.87 -5.02
N LYS A 69 -7.74 -65.13 -4.40
CA LYS A 69 -8.92 -65.60 -3.63
C LYS A 69 -8.74 -66.22 -2.22
N ALA A 70 -9.77 -65.97 -1.40
CA ALA A 70 -10.06 -66.51 -0.05
C ALA A 70 -9.17 -65.93 1.08
N ALA A 71 -9.67 -65.71 2.30
CA ALA A 71 -11.05 -65.66 2.84
C ALA A 71 -11.01 -65.01 4.25
N VAL A 72 -12.16 -64.52 4.77
CA VAL A 72 -12.70 -64.67 6.16
C VAL A 72 -11.67 -64.52 7.33
N GLU A 73 -11.87 -63.68 8.35
CA GLU A 73 -12.99 -63.80 9.30
C GLU A 73 -13.22 -62.53 10.14
N GLU A 74 -14.47 -62.37 10.56
CA GLU A 74 -14.93 -61.43 11.58
C GLU A 74 -14.63 -62.00 12.98
N THR A 75 -13.97 -61.24 13.86
CA THR A 75 -13.95 -61.54 15.31
C THR A 75 -14.11 -60.26 16.12
N ALA A 76 -14.85 -60.35 17.21
CA ALA A 76 -15.36 -59.21 17.96
C ALA A 76 -15.16 -59.39 19.47
N VAL A 77 -15.39 -58.29 20.22
CA VAL A 77 -15.62 -58.22 21.69
C VAL A 77 -14.38 -58.58 22.55
N LYS A 78 -13.87 -57.72 23.46
CA LYS A 78 -14.50 -57.30 24.72
C LYS A 78 -13.79 -56.14 25.44
N GLU A 79 -14.57 -55.52 26.33
CA GLU A 79 -14.20 -54.45 27.28
C GLU A 79 -13.33 -54.94 28.46
N ALA A 80 -12.48 -54.04 28.96
CA ALA A 80 -12.15 -53.80 30.37
C ALA A 80 -11.41 -52.44 30.42
N ALA A 81 -11.90 -51.32 30.96
CA ALA A 81 -12.47 -50.99 32.29
C ALA A 81 -11.40 -50.42 33.26
N VAL A 82 -11.74 -49.26 33.87
CA VAL A 82 -11.08 -48.51 34.98
C VAL A 82 -9.64 -48.00 34.68
N GLU A 83 -9.17 -46.83 35.12
CA GLU A 83 -9.64 -45.91 36.17
C GLU A 83 -9.78 -44.44 35.74
N GLU A 84 -10.83 -43.79 36.27
CA GLU A 84 -11.03 -42.34 36.27
C GLU A 84 -10.61 -41.78 37.64
N THR A 85 -9.65 -40.86 37.68
CA THR A 85 -9.13 -40.27 38.93
C THR A 85 -9.74 -38.90 39.21
N ALA A 86 -10.87 -38.89 39.92
CA ALA A 86 -11.50 -37.67 40.42
C ALA A 86 -11.05 -37.34 41.85
N VAL A 87 -10.44 -36.18 42.09
CA VAL A 87 -10.25 -35.61 43.45
C VAL A 87 -10.46 -34.08 43.46
N LYS A 88 -11.68 -33.70 43.87
CA LYS A 88 -12.04 -32.51 44.68
C LYS A 88 -11.81 -31.11 44.10
N GLU A 89 -12.89 -30.56 43.53
CA GLU A 89 -13.26 -29.18 43.84
C GLU A 89 -13.71 -29.07 45.32
N ALA A 90 -13.50 -27.91 45.93
CA ALA A 90 -13.98 -27.58 47.26
C ALA A 90 -14.94 -26.39 47.18
N ALA A 91 -16.17 -26.54 47.68
CA ALA A 91 -17.21 -25.52 47.63
C ALA A 91 -17.89 -25.36 49.00
N VAL A 92 -17.53 -24.28 49.70
CA VAL A 92 -18.21 -23.59 50.83
C VAL A 92 -17.58 -22.18 50.80
N GLU A 93 -18.24 -21.03 50.96
CA GLU A 93 -19.58 -20.67 51.47
C GLU A 93 -19.97 -19.31 50.84
N GLU A 94 -21.25 -19.08 50.49
CA GLU A 94 -21.72 -17.75 50.06
C GLU A 94 -22.44 -17.06 51.22
N ALA A 95 -21.86 -15.97 51.74
CA ALA A 95 -22.38 -15.22 52.88
C ALA A 95 -23.03 -13.90 52.45
N ALA A 96 -24.24 -13.64 52.93
CA ALA A 96 -25.07 -12.53 52.45
C ALA A 96 -25.14 -11.33 53.42
N VAL A 97 -25.36 -10.16 52.81
CA VAL A 97 -25.88 -8.89 53.38
C VAL A 97 -24.95 -8.08 54.31
N LYS A 98 -24.60 -6.86 53.87
CA LYS A 98 -24.95 -5.57 54.55
C LYS A 98 -24.43 -4.35 53.76
N GLU A 99 -25.34 -3.61 53.13
CA GLU A 99 -25.14 -2.18 52.87
C GLU A 99 -25.69 -1.36 54.04
N ALA A 100 -25.10 -0.18 54.28
CA ALA A 100 -25.57 0.79 55.26
C ALA A 100 -25.51 2.20 54.68
N ALA A 101 -26.63 2.92 54.73
CA ALA A 101 -26.67 4.39 54.70
C ALA A 101 -26.26 4.92 56.09
N VAL A 102 -26.06 6.22 56.39
CA VAL A 102 -26.46 7.53 55.81
C VAL A 102 -25.27 8.50 56.10
N GLU A 103 -25.02 9.63 55.43
CA GLU A 103 -25.64 10.96 55.59
C GLU A 103 -24.94 11.96 54.64
N GLU A 104 -25.66 12.90 54.04
CA GLU A 104 -25.33 14.33 54.24
C GLU A 104 -26.60 15.20 54.12
N ALA A 105 -26.60 16.35 54.79
CA ALA A 105 -27.78 17.17 55.06
C ALA A 105 -27.95 18.35 54.07
N ALA A 106 -29.09 19.03 54.17
CA ALA A 106 -29.61 19.89 53.11
C ALA A 106 -29.53 21.42 53.37
N VAL A 107 -30.07 22.15 52.39
CA VAL A 107 -30.71 23.48 52.45
C VAL A 107 -29.83 24.71 52.15
N LYS A 108 -30.03 25.34 50.97
CA LYS A 108 -30.81 26.60 50.84
C LYS A 108 -31.05 27.02 49.38
N GLU A 109 -32.32 27.18 49.03
CA GLU A 109 -32.78 27.94 47.86
C GLU A 109 -32.61 29.45 48.07
N THR A 110 -32.58 30.21 46.96
CA THR A 110 -33.30 31.48 46.88
C THR A 110 -33.93 31.66 45.50
N THR A 111 -35.21 32.01 45.52
CA THR A 111 -36.13 32.40 44.43
C THR A 111 -35.67 33.69 43.71
N VAL A 112 -36.26 34.26 42.64
CA VAL A 112 -37.51 34.11 41.83
C VAL A 112 -37.12 34.46 40.35
N GLU A 113 -37.94 34.46 39.28
CA GLU A 113 -39.40 34.37 39.03
C GLU A 113 -39.68 33.75 37.63
N GLU A 114 -40.95 33.60 37.22
CA GLU A 114 -41.38 33.12 35.90
C GLU A 114 -42.11 34.23 35.12
N ALA A 115 -41.82 34.43 33.83
CA ALA A 115 -42.55 35.39 32.99
C ALA A 115 -42.66 35.01 31.50
N ALA A 116 -43.79 34.40 31.15
CA ALA A 116 -44.57 34.53 29.90
C ALA A 116 -43.90 34.37 28.51
N VAL A 117 -44.40 33.35 27.79
CA VAL A 117 -44.24 33.02 26.37
C VAL A 117 -44.53 34.19 25.39
N LYS A 118 -43.73 34.29 24.32
CA LYS A 118 -44.22 34.57 22.95
C LYS A 118 -43.46 33.75 21.90
N GLU A 119 -44.21 33.21 20.94
CA GLU A 119 -43.69 32.46 19.80
C GLU A 119 -42.93 33.36 18.80
N ALA A 120 -41.92 32.80 18.16
CA ALA A 120 -41.49 33.17 16.82
C ALA A 120 -40.90 31.93 16.13
N ALA A 121 -41.56 31.43 15.09
CA ALA A 121 -41.04 30.35 14.26
C ALA A 121 -39.97 30.91 13.30
N VAL A 122 -38.88 30.17 13.10
CA VAL A 122 -37.86 30.45 12.07
C VAL A 122 -37.42 29.13 11.41
N GLU A 123 -37.10 29.21 10.12
CA GLU A 123 -36.86 28.11 9.21
C GLU A 123 -35.55 27.34 9.49
N GLU A 124 -35.60 26.01 9.54
CA GLU A 124 -34.41 25.15 9.71
C GLU A 124 -34.16 24.19 8.52
N ALA A 125 -34.76 24.48 7.35
CA ALA A 125 -34.67 23.62 6.17
C ALA A 125 -33.63 24.09 5.12
N ALA A 126 -33.39 25.40 4.99
CA ALA A 126 -32.57 25.95 3.89
C ALA A 126 -31.05 25.91 4.15
N VAL A 127 -30.61 25.91 5.40
CA VAL A 127 -29.20 26.14 5.79
C VAL A 127 -28.26 24.97 5.40
N LYS A 128 -28.81 23.76 5.21
CA LYS A 128 -28.02 22.55 4.91
C LYS A 128 -27.68 22.39 3.43
N GLU A 129 -28.43 23.01 2.52
CA GLU A 129 -28.16 22.94 1.08
C GLU A 129 -27.07 23.97 0.71
N THR A 130 -27.18 25.19 1.24
CA THR A 130 -26.19 26.27 1.07
C THR A 130 -24.79 25.92 1.59
N ALA A 131 -24.67 25.05 2.59
CA ALA A 131 -23.37 24.63 3.11
C ALA A 131 -22.63 23.65 2.18
N VAL A 132 -23.36 22.91 1.34
CA VAL A 132 -22.78 22.01 0.32
C VAL A 132 -22.40 22.78 -0.93
N GLU A 133 -23.22 23.76 -1.35
CA GLU A 133 -22.86 24.69 -2.42
C GLU A 133 -21.66 25.56 -2.04
N ALA A 134 -21.62 26.14 -0.84
CA ALA A 134 -20.48 26.97 -0.40
C ALA A 134 -19.15 26.19 -0.36
N ALA A 135 -19.16 24.91 0.03
CA ALA A 135 -17.97 24.06 -0.02
C ALA A 135 -17.55 23.73 -1.46
N ALA A 136 -18.51 23.54 -2.38
CA ALA A 136 -18.22 23.35 -3.80
C ALA A 136 -17.67 24.62 -4.46
N ASP A 137 -18.17 25.81 -4.06
CA ASP A 137 -17.73 27.11 -4.55
C ASP A 137 -16.33 27.50 -4.01
N GLU A 138 -15.99 27.18 -2.75
CA GLU A 138 -14.61 27.35 -2.26
C GLU A 138 -13.61 26.42 -2.99
N ILE A 139 -14.02 25.19 -3.33
CA ILE A 139 -13.20 24.28 -4.16
C ILE A 139 -13.06 24.82 -5.60
N ALA A 140 -14.08 25.49 -6.14
CA ALA A 140 -14.01 26.15 -7.44
C ALA A 140 -13.08 27.38 -7.42
N ALA A 141 -13.17 28.22 -6.38
CA ALA A 141 -12.35 29.43 -6.21
C ALA A 141 -10.86 29.10 -5.98
N ALA A 142 -10.54 28.03 -5.24
CA ALA A 142 -9.16 27.56 -5.06
C ALA A 142 -8.51 27.03 -6.35
N ALA A 143 -9.31 26.70 -7.38
CA ALA A 143 -8.82 26.23 -8.68
C ALA A 143 -8.59 27.36 -9.70
N GLU A 144 -8.83 28.64 -9.34
CA GLU A 144 -9.01 29.71 -10.33
C GLU A 144 -7.72 30.46 -10.76
N GLU A 145 -6.53 30.08 -10.29
CA GLU A 145 -5.28 30.81 -10.64
C GLU A 145 -4.51 30.28 -11.86
N GLN A 146 -4.83 29.08 -12.38
CA GLN A 146 -4.37 28.63 -13.72
C GLN A 146 -5.44 27.78 -14.41
N ALA A 147 -5.83 28.17 -15.63
CA ALA A 147 -6.73 27.36 -16.46
C ALA A 147 -6.12 25.96 -16.69
N PRO A 148 -6.79 24.87 -16.29
CA PRO A 148 -6.16 23.56 -16.25
C PRO A 148 -5.86 23.02 -17.66
N ASP A 149 -4.59 22.72 -17.91
CA ASP A 149 -3.99 22.29 -19.20
C ASP A 149 -4.48 20.91 -19.70
N SER A 150 -5.54 20.37 -19.11
CA SER A 150 -6.06 19.02 -19.36
C SER A 150 -7.54 18.94 -18.97
N PRO A 151 -8.39 18.20 -19.72
CA PRO A 151 -9.81 18.10 -19.41
C PRO A 151 -10.05 17.35 -18.08
N ARG A 152 -10.97 17.86 -17.24
CA ARG A 152 -11.38 17.22 -15.98
C ARG A 152 -11.89 15.80 -16.23
N ARG A 153 -11.70 14.91 -15.25
CA ARG A 153 -12.16 13.52 -15.27
C ARG A 153 -12.86 13.16 -13.97
N SER A 154 -13.95 12.41 -14.05
CA SER A 154 -14.65 11.85 -12.91
C SER A 154 -14.19 10.41 -12.61
N ILE A 155 -13.84 10.14 -11.35
CA ILE A 155 -13.28 8.86 -10.90
C ILE A 155 -14.03 8.35 -9.66
N ALA A 156 -14.66 7.18 -9.78
CA ALA A 156 -15.16 6.39 -8.64
C ALA A 156 -14.03 5.52 -8.10
N PHE A 157 -13.52 5.83 -6.92
CA PHE A 157 -12.67 4.91 -6.15
C PHE A 157 -13.55 3.90 -5.43
N ILE A 158 -13.27 2.60 -5.54
CA ILE A 158 -14.03 1.55 -4.86
C ILE A 158 -13.05 0.63 -4.14
N GLY A 159 -13.15 0.58 -2.81
CA GLY A 159 -12.29 -0.22 -1.96
C GLY A 159 -12.94 -0.54 -0.62
N SER A 160 -12.25 -1.33 0.19
CA SER A 160 -12.76 -1.84 1.47
C SER A 160 -12.26 -1.07 2.70
N GLU A 161 -11.32 -0.13 2.53
CA GLU A 161 -10.70 0.65 3.61
C GLU A 161 -10.46 2.09 3.17
N CYS A 162 -10.48 3.02 4.13
CA CYS A 162 -10.07 4.40 3.95
C CYS A 162 -9.86 5.05 5.33
N TYR A 163 -8.69 5.65 5.55
CA TYR A 163 -8.47 6.57 6.67
C TYR A 163 -9.39 7.81 6.50
N PRO A 164 -9.93 8.42 7.58
CA PRO A 164 -9.83 8.04 8.98
C PRO A 164 -10.98 7.10 9.44
N PHE A 165 -11.78 6.56 8.52
CA PHE A 165 -12.99 5.80 8.82
C PHE A 165 -12.70 4.36 9.27
N VAL A 166 -11.89 3.64 8.50
CA VAL A 166 -11.50 2.24 8.76
C VAL A 166 -10.18 1.92 8.04
N LYS A 167 -9.21 1.36 8.76
CA LYS A 167 -7.85 1.05 8.27
C LYS A 167 -7.32 -0.19 8.96
N THR A 168 -6.72 -1.09 8.18
CA THR A 168 -6.00 -2.30 8.63
C THR A 168 -4.60 -2.39 8.03
N GLY A 169 -4.37 -1.74 6.89
CA GLY A 169 -3.07 -1.64 6.25
C GLY A 169 -2.95 -0.42 5.34
N GLY A 170 -1.95 -0.44 4.45
CA GLY A 170 -1.65 0.69 3.56
C GLY A 170 -2.74 1.03 2.53
N LEU A 171 -3.68 0.12 2.24
CA LEU A 171 -4.83 0.39 1.37
C LEU A 171 -5.63 1.60 1.88
N GLY A 172 -5.88 1.67 3.19
CA GLY A 172 -6.61 2.77 3.81
C GLY A 172 -5.92 4.12 3.67
N ASP A 173 -4.59 4.16 3.58
CA ASP A 173 -3.82 5.38 3.34
C ASP A 173 -3.92 5.81 1.86
N VAL A 174 -3.81 4.87 0.91
CA VAL A 174 -3.96 5.20 -0.52
C VAL A 174 -5.38 5.70 -0.82
N MET A 175 -6.39 5.03 -0.29
CA MET A 175 -7.82 5.36 -0.46
C MET A 175 -8.22 6.71 0.17
N TYR A 176 -7.37 7.28 1.02
CA TYR A 176 -7.52 8.60 1.60
C TYR A 176 -6.75 9.65 0.79
N SER A 177 -5.44 9.46 0.68
CA SER A 177 -4.51 10.49 0.23
C SER A 177 -4.44 10.65 -1.29
N LEU A 178 -4.61 9.56 -2.07
CA LEU A 178 -4.60 9.65 -3.53
C LEU A 178 -5.85 10.38 -4.08
N PRO A 179 -7.08 10.12 -3.60
CA PRO A 179 -8.26 10.95 -3.93
C PRO A 179 -8.05 12.44 -3.65
N LYS A 180 -7.57 12.80 -2.45
CA LYS A 180 -7.26 14.19 -2.06
C LYS A 180 -6.25 14.84 -3.01
N ALA A 181 -5.13 14.16 -3.28
CA ALA A 181 -4.12 14.64 -4.22
C ALA A 181 -4.65 14.77 -5.67
N LEU A 182 -5.58 13.92 -6.09
CA LEU A 182 -6.18 13.99 -7.43
C LEU A 182 -7.16 15.18 -7.58
N ILE A 183 -7.88 15.57 -6.52
CA ILE A 183 -8.72 16.78 -6.55
C ILE A 183 -7.86 18.02 -6.81
N HIS A 184 -6.72 18.17 -6.12
CA HIS A 184 -5.73 19.22 -6.38
C HIS A 184 -5.16 19.19 -7.81
N ARG A 185 -5.34 18.09 -8.56
CA ARG A 185 -4.93 17.94 -9.97
C ARG A 185 -6.09 18.12 -10.95
N ASN A 186 -7.21 18.73 -10.55
CA ASN A 186 -8.43 18.92 -11.36
C ASN A 186 -9.07 17.60 -11.81
N CYS A 187 -9.24 16.67 -10.87
CA CYS A 187 -10.11 15.50 -11.01
C CYS A 187 -11.37 15.66 -10.14
N ASP A 188 -12.49 15.11 -10.59
CA ASP A 188 -13.71 14.94 -9.82
C ASP A 188 -13.68 13.56 -9.15
N VAL A 189 -13.54 13.49 -7.83
CA VAL A 189 -13.26 12.21 -7.15
C VAL A 189 -14.31 11.91 -6.08
N LYS A 190 -14.87 10.70 -6.17
CA LYS A 190 -15.78 10.11 -5.18
C LYS A 190 -15.23 8.76 -4.75
N VAL A 191 -15.26 8.49 -3.46
CA VAL A 191 -14.77 7.24 -2.85
C VAL A 191 -15.96 6.44 -2.31
N ILE A 192 -16.06 5.17 -2.66
CA ILE A 192 -17.14 4.27 -2.24
C ILE A 192 -16.58 3.20 -1.31
N LEU A 193 -17.19 3.07 -0.13
CA LEU A 193 -16.77 2.20 0.97
C LEU A 193 -17.94 1.40 1.53
N PRO A 194 -17.70 0.26 2.21
CA PRO A 194 -18.72 -0.36 3.05
C PRO A 194 -18.96 0.45 4.33
N ARG A 195 -20.21 0.56 4.78
CA ARG A 195 -20.55 1.14 6.09
C ARG A 195 -20.36 0.11 7.20
N TYR A 196 -19.13 -0.19 7.56
CA TYR A 196 -18.85 -1.11 8.68
C TYR A 196 -19.30 -0.51 10.01
N LYS A 197 -19.90 -1.35 10.86
CA LYS A 197 -20.28 -1.01 12.24
C LYS A 197 -19.10 -0.49 13.07
N CYS A 198 -17.87 -0.93 12.79
CA CYS A 198 -16.66 -0.51 13.50
C CYS A 198 -16.12 0.89 13.12
N ILE A 199 -16.73 1.58 12.14
CA ILE A 199 -16.40 2.98 11.86
C ILE A 199 -16.72 3.82 13.12
N PRO A 200 -15.82 4.70 13.61
CA PRO A 200 -16.07 5.48 14.81
C PRO A 200 -17.38 6.29 14.75
N GLN A 201 -18.18 6.23 15.82
CA GLN A 201 -19.51 6.87 15.91
C GLN A 201 -19.49 8.36 15.53
N LYS A 202 -18.44 9.10 15.92
CA LYS A 202 -18.20 10.51 15.55
C LYS A 202 -18.22 10.82 14.04
N TYR A 203 -18.01 9.80 13.19
CA TYR A 203 -18.15 9.90 11.75
C TYR A 203 -19.54 9.44 11.30
N GLN A 204 -20.04 8.33 11.83
CA GLN A 204 -21.36 7.78 11.49
C GLN A 204 -22.50 8.78 11.72
N GLU A 205 -22.47 9.53 12.83
CA GLU A 205 -23.49 10.54 13.19
C GLU A 205 -23.55 11.74 12.24
N LYS A 206 -22.48 11.97 11.46
CA LYS A 206 -22.40 13.07 10.49
C LYS A 206 -22.69 12.61 9.05
N MET A 207 -22.89 11.32 8.83
CA MET A 207 -23.22 10.80 7.50
C MET A 207 -24.65 11.24 7.10
N VAL A 208 -24.78 11.75 5.88
CA VAL A 208 -26.05 12.21 5.31
C VAL A 208 -26.67 11.09 4.48
N TYR A 209 -27.87 10.66 4.83
CA TYR A 209 -28.62 9.68 4.02
C TYR A 209 -28.96 10.27 2.64
N ARG A 210 -28.55 9.59 1.57
CA ARG A 210 -28.79 10.00 0.16
C ARG A 210 -29.89 9.19 -0.53
N GLY A 211 -30.19 7.99 -0.05
CA GLY A 211 -31.25 7.16 -0.60
C GLY A 211 -31.09 5.69 -0.27
N SER A 212 -32.08 4.89 -0.67
CA SER A 212 -32.01 3.43 -0.61
C SER A 212 -32.89 2.76 -1.66
N PHE A 213 -32.56 1.52 -1.97
CA PHE A 213 -33.27 0.67 -2.91
C PHE A 213 -33.00 -0.81 -2.60
N TYR A 214 -33.62 -1.71 -3.37
CA TYR A 214 -33.33 -3.14 -3.34
C TYR A 214 -32.72 -3.57 -4.68
N MET A 215 -31.71 -4.45 -4.65
CA MET A 215 -31.14 -5.08 -5.84
C MET A 215 -31.17 -6.60 -5.71
N ASP A 216 -31.27 -7.31 -6.84
CA ASP A 216 -30.96 -8.74 -6.89
C ASP A 216 -29.46 -8.97 -6.63
N LEU A 217 -29.12 -10.06 -5.97
CA LEU A 217 -27.71 -10.46 -5.79
C LEU A 217 -27.48 -11.92 -6.18
N THR A 218 -28.28 -12.82 -5.64
CA THR A 218 -28.07 -14.26 -5.69
C THR A 218 -28.79 -14.93 -6.87
N SER A 219 -28.35 -16.12 -7.25
CA SER A 219 -28.91 -16.87 -8.39
C SER A 219 -30.34 -17.40 -8.18
N ASP A 220 -30.85 -17.38 -6.94
CA ASP A 220 -32.26 -17.64 -6.61
C ASP A 220 -33.15 -16.39 -6.72
N GLY A 221 -32.57 -15.23 -7.03
CA GLY A 221 -33.28 -13.96 -7.15
C GLY A 221 -33.56 -13.23 -5.84
N LYS A 222 -32.98 -13.66 -4.69
CA LYS A 222 -33.12 -12.91 -3.43
C LYS A 222 -32.61 -11.47 -3.62
N GLN A 223 -33.46 -10.53 -3.19
CA GLN A 223 -33.13 -9.11 -3.19
C GLN A 223 -32.57 -8.68 -1.84
N TYR A 224 -31.63 -7.74 -1.88
CA TYR A 224 -30.96 -7.18 -0.72
C TYR A 224 -31.13 -5.66 -0.70
N TYR A 225 -31.32 -5.11 0.49
CA TYR A 225 -31.34 -3.67 0.73
C TYR A 225 -29.96 -3.06 0.44
N VAL A 226 -29.96 -1.86 -0.12
CA VAL A 226 -28.79 -1.00 -0.33
C VAL A 226 -29.16 0.39 0.16
N GLY A 227 -28.57 0.82 1.27
CA GLY A 227 -28.60 2.23 1.70
C GLY A 227 -27.36 2.98 1.21
N ILE A 228 -27.50 4.27 0.96
CA ILE A 228 -26.39 5.18 0.60
C ILE A 228 -26.31 6.28 1.66
N MET A 229 -25.16 6.34 2.33
CA MET A 229 -24.83 7.36 3.33
C MET A 229 -23.61 8.14 2.84
N GLU A 230 -23.67 9.47 2.78
CA GLU A 230 -22.58 10.32 2.25
C GLU A 230 -21.86 11.08 3.37
N TYR A 231 -20.56 11.29 3.22
CA TYR A 231 -19.72 12.11 4.09
C TYR A 231 -18.75 12.94 3.23
N VAL A 232 -18.50 14.20 3.58
CA VAL A 232 -17.45 15.03 2.95
C VAL A 232 -16.31 15.26 3.93
N TRP A 233 -15.08 14.92 3.55
CA TRP A 233 -13.87 15.08 4.37
C TRP A 233 -12.70 15.52 3.49
N ASP A 234 -11.93 16.53 3.91
CA ASP A 234 -10.80 17.12 3.16
C ASP A 234 -11.10 17.37 1.66
N GLY A 235 -12.31 17.85 1.36
CA GLY A 235 -12.80 18.13 0.00
C GLY A 235 -13.20 16.90 -0.83
N VAL A 236 -12.98 15.68 -0.33
CA VAL A 236 -13.35 14.41 -0.99
C VAL A 236 -14.75 13.97 -0.54
N VAL A 237 -15.56 13.48 -1.48
CA VAL A 237 -16.88 12.87 -1.21
C VAL A 237 -16.74 11.37 -0.99
N TYR A 238 -17.29 10.87 0.12
CA TYR A 238 -17.30 9.47 0.52
C TYR A 238 -18.72 8.93 0.58
N ASP A 239 -19.04 7.95 -0.26
CA ASP A 239 -20.31 7.21 -0.24
C ASP A 239 -20.12 5.88 0.49
N PHE A 240 -20.89 5.65 1.53
CA PHE A 240 -20.90 4.42 2.32
C PHE A 240 -22.13 3.58 1.94
N ILE A 241 -21.87 2.36 1.48
CA ILE A 241 -22.89 1.35 1.20
C ILE A 241 -23.33 0.72 2.51
N ASP A 242 -24.60 0.90 2.85
CA ASP A 242 -25.21 0.48 4.12
C ASP A 242 -26.00 -0.82 3.98
N ASN A 243 -25.60 -1.84 4.75
CA ASN A 243 -26.33 -3.08 4.95
C ASN A 243 -25.81 -3.83 6.19
N GLU A 244 -26.66 -4.05 7.19
CA GLU A 244 -26.29 -4.68 8.46
C GLU A 244 -25.98 -6.19 8.32
N GLU A 245 -26.62 -6.91 7.39
CA GLU A 245 -26.38 -8.35 7.13
C GLU A 245 -24.93 -8.61 6.70
N PHE A 246 -24.32 -7.69 5.93
CA PHE A 246 -22.95 -7.83 5.44
C PHE A 246 -21.91 -7.04 6.24
N PHE A 247 -22.25 -5.90 6.84
CA PHE A 247 -21.29 -4.96 7.44
C PHE A 247 -21.47 -4.75 8.96
N GLY A 248 -22.39 -5.49 9.60
CA GLY A 248 -22.67 -5.44 11.05
C GLY A 248 -21.61 -6.06 11.97
N GLY A 249 -20.49 -6.54 11.44
CA GLY A 249 -19.39 -7.12 12.22
C GLY A 249 -18.47 -6.08 12.87
N ASP A 250 -17.85 -6.43 14.00
CA ASP A 250 -16.98 -5.52 14.76
C ASP A 250 -15.58 -5.30 14.12
N LYS A 251 -15.30 -5.96 12.98
CA LYS A 251 -14.08 -5.82 12.16
C LYS A 251 -14.45 -5.85 10.67
N PRO A 252 -13.71 -5.14 9.79
CA PRO A 252 -14.01 -5.11 8.36
C PRO A 252 -13.85 -6.49 7.70
N TYR A 253 -12.81 -7.23 8.09
CA TYR A 253 -12.56 -8.62 7.71
C TYR A 253 -12.86 -9.56 8.87
N THR A 254 -13.35 -10.75 8.53
CA THR A 254 -13.73 -11.75 9.51
C THR A 254 -13.01 -13.06 9.23
N ASN A 255 -13.43 -13.77 8.19
CA ASN A 255 -12.74 -14.88 7.57
C ASN A 255 -13.19 -14.97 6.11
N LEU A 256 -12.45 -15.71 5.28
CA LEU A 256 -12.70 -15.80 3.86
C LEU A 256 -14.13 -16.27 3.50
N ILE A 257 -14.71 -17.20 4.25
CA ILE A 257 -16.04 -17.76 3.93
C ILE A 257 -17.13 -16.70 4.09
N ASP A 258 -17.07 -15.91 5.16
CA ASP A 258 -18.02 -14.83 5.43
C ASP A 258 -17.72 -13.54 4.63
N ASP A 259 -16.45 -13.34 4.24
CA ASP A 259 -16.03 -12.17 3.46
C ASP A 259 -16.34 -12.32 1.95
N ILE A 260 -16.39 -13.53 1.38
CA ILE A 260 -16.83 -13.77 -0.01
C ILE A 260 -18.20 -13.15 -0.32
N PRO A 261 -19.30 -13.49 0.40
CA PRO A 261 -20.63 -12.94 0.10
C PRO A 261 -20.70 -11.43 0.35
N LYS A 262 -20.03 -10.94 1.40
CA LYS A 262 -19.88 -9.51 1.73
C LYS A 262 -19.32 -8.72 0.55
N TYR A 263 -18.24 -9.20 -0.09
CA TYR A 263 -17.63 -8.49 -1.22
C TYR A 263 -18.30 -8.79 -2.58
N CYS A 264 -19.02 -9.91 -2.72
CA CYS A 264 -19.95 -10.12 -3.83
C CYS A 264 -21.11 -9.10 -3.81
N TYR A 265 -21.69 -8.85 -2.63
CA TYR A 265 -22.68 -7.79 -2.41
C TYR A 265 -22.08 -6.41 -2.67
N PHE A 266 -20.98 -6.04 -1.99
CA PHE A 266 -20.38 -4.71 -2.08
C PHE A 266 -20.05 -4.30 -3.52
N GLY A 267 -19.41 -5.18 -4.30
CA GLY A 267 -19.03 -4.87 -5.68
C GLY A 267 -20.24 -4.60 -6.60
N LYS A 268 -21.38 -5.27 -6.38
CA LYS A 268 -22.62 -5.02 -7.15
C LYS A 268 -23.35 -3.78 -6.63
N ALA A 269 -23.40 -3.61 -5.31
CA ALA A 269 -24.05 -2.48 -4.63
C ALA A 269 -23.40 -1.14 -4.97
N ALA A 270 -22.07 -1.07 -5.08
CA ALA A 270 -21.36 0.14 -5.46
C ALA A 270 -21.75 0.62 -6.89
N LEU A 271 -21.83 -0.29 -7.86
CA LEU A 271 -22.30 0.03 -9.21
C LEU A 271 -23.79 0.42 -9.23
N ALA A 272 -24.62 -0.30 -8.47
CA ALA A 272 -26.04 0.02 -8.35
C ALA A 272 -26.27 1.41 -7.72
N ALA A 273 -25.48 1.78 -6.70
CA ALA A 273 -25.52 3.08 -6.05
C ALA A 273 -25.11 4.21 -7.01
N LEU A 274 -24.03 4.05 -7.76
CA LEU A 274 -23.63 5.00 -8.80
C LEU A 274 -24.74 5.25 -9.83
N ASN A 275 -25.38 4.17 -10.28
CA ASN A 275 -26.49 4.23 -11.23
C ASN A 275 -27.76 4.88 -10.62
N TYR A 276 -28.09 4.56 -9.36
CA TYR A 276 -29.21 5.16 -8.62
C TYR A 276 -29.03 6.67 -8.41
N MET A 277 -27.83 7.09 -8.02
CA MET A 277 -27.45 8.50 -7.84
C MET A 277 -27.26 9.24 -9.18
N ASN A 278 -27.38 8.54 -10.32
CA ASN A 278 -27.11 9.06 -11.67
C ASN A 278 -25.73 9.73 -11.82
N TRP A 279 -24.73 9.30 -11.04
CA TRP A 279 -23.36 9.81 -11.13
C TRP A 279 -22.54 8.91 -12.04
N GLN A 280 -22.11 9.46 -13.17
CA GLN A 280 -21.52 8.72 -14.28
C GLN A 280 -20.00 9.00 -14.35
N PRO A 281 -19.15 8.15 -13.72
CA PRO A 281 -17.71 8.34 -13.77
C PRO A 281 -17.14 8.08 -15.16
N ASN A 282 -16.05 8.76 -15.51
CA ASN A 282 -15.22 8.35 -16.64
C ASN A 282 -14.40 7.09 -16.31
N ILE A 283 -13.91 7.00 -15.06
CA ILE A 283 -13.10 5.89 -14.55
C ILE A 283 -13.74 5.28 -13.29
N ILE A 284 -13.82 3.96 -13.24
CA ILE A 284 -14.08 3.20 -12.01
C ILE A 284 -12.76 2.53 -11.61
N HIS A 285 -12.19 3.01 -10.50
CA HIS A 285 -10.89 2.61 -9.95
C HIS A 285 -11.11 1.66 -8.77
N CYS A 286 -10.93 0.38 -9.01
CA CYS A 286 -11.12 -0.69 -8.04
C CYS A 286 -9.81 -0.96 -7.28
N HIS A 287 -9.88 -1.28 -5.99
CA HIS A 287 -8.70 -1.64 -5.20
C HIS A 287 -8.84 -3.03 -4.57
N ASP A 288 -7.83 -3.87 -4.81
CA ASP A 288 -7.71 -5.26 -4.37
C ASP A 288 -8.93 -6.16 -4.67
N TRP A 289 -8.95 -7.36 -4.09
CA TRP A 289 -9.92 -8.41 -4.36
C TRP A 289 -11.34 -8.08 -3.91
N GLN A 290 -11.48 -7.20 -2.91
CA GLN A 290 -12.75 -6.73 -2.35
C GLN A 290 -13.58 -5.96 -3.39
N ALA A 291 -12.91 -5.24 -4.30
CA ALA A 291 -13.51 -4.62 -5.49
C ALA A 291 -13.31 -5.45 -6.77
N GLY A 292 -12.76 -6.67 -6.66
CA GLY A 292 -12.35 -7.51 -7.80
C GLY A 292 -13.48 -7.88 -8.76
N LEU A 293 -14.71 -8.02 -8.27
CA LEU A 293 -15.86 -8.31 -9.15
C LEU A 293 -16.46 -7.08 -9.84
N VAL A 294 -16.10 -5.85 -9.44
CA VAL A 294 -16.68 -4.63 -10.02
C VAL A 294 -16.48 -4.55 -11.55
N PRO A 295 -15.29 -4.82 -12.12
CA PRO A 295 -15.12 -4.80 -13.57
C PRO A 295 -15.94 -5.88 -14.30
N VAL A 296 -16.20 -7.02 -13.63
CA VAL A 296 -17.01 -8.12 -14.17
C VAL A 296 -18.48 -7.71 -14.18
N TYR A 297 -19.02 -7.30 -13.03
CA TYR A 297 -20.40 -6.82 -12.92
C TYR A 297 -20.71 -5.65 -13.87
N LEU A 298 -19.76 -4.72 -14.07
CA LEU A 298 -19.95 -3.62 -15.01
C LEU A 298 -20.25 -4.11 -16.43
N ARG A 299 -19.56 -5.17 -16.88
CA ARG A 299 -19.75 -5.74 -18.22
C ARG A 299 -20.98 -6.65 -18.28
N GLU A 300 -21.22 -7.47 -17.26
CA GLU A 300 -22.32 -8.45 -17.29
C GLU A 300 -23.69 -7.81 -17.05
N PHE A 301 -23.82 -6.90 -16.07
CA PHE A 301 -25.11 -6.37 -15.61
C PHE A 301 -25.33 -4.89 -15.94
N PHE A 302 -24.28 -4.07 -15.91
CA PHE A 302 -24.41 -2.61 -16.04
C PHE A 302 -24.04 -2.04 -17.41
N GLN A 303 -23.63 -2.86 -18.39
CA GLN A 303 -23.16 -2.41 -19.71
C GLN A 303 -24.18 -1.55 -20.49
N ASN A 304 -25.48 -1.78 -20.29
CA ASN A 304 -26.57 -1.04 -20.95
C ASN A 304 -27.15 0.08 -20.06
N THR A 305 -26.51 0.40 -18.94
CA THR A 305 -26.88 1.50 -18.04
C THR A 305 -25.99 2.73 -18.31
N PRO A 306 -26.37 3.94 -17.85
CA PRO A 306 -25.54 5.14 -18.05
C PRO A 306 -24.07 4.99 -17.60
N ILE A 307 -23.79 4.21 -16.55
CA ILE A 307 -22.42 3.97 -16.07
C ILE A 307 -21.63 2.94 -16.92
N GLY A 308 -22.27 2.19 -17.82
CA GLY A 308 -21.65 1.10 -18.60
C GLY A 308 -20.51 1.52 -19.53
N ASN A 309 -20.45 2.81 -19.87
CA ASN A 309 -19.40 3.42 -20.69
C ASN A 309 -18.11 3.71 -19.91
N ALA A 310 -18.13 3.66 -18.58
CA ALA A 310 -16.95 3.89 -17.75
C ALA A 310 -15.82 2.91 -18.09
N LYS A 311 -14.58 3.39 -18.04
CA LYS A 311 -13.40 2.53 -18.08
C LYS A 311 -13.13 2.00 -16.68
N THR A 312 -12.76 0.74 -16.58
CA THR A 312 -12.41 0.11 -15.31
C THR A 312 -10.91 -0.02 -15.18
N MET A 313 -10.38 0.26 -14.01
CA MET A 313 -9.02 -0.12 -13.66
C MET A 313 -8.97 -0.72 -12.28
N ILE A 314 -7.95 -1.53 -12.01
CA ILE A 314 -7.79 -2.22 -10.73
C ILE A 314 -6.35 -2.04 -10.23
N THR A 315 -6.17 -1.66 -8.97
CA THR A 315 -4.86 -1.64 -8.31
C THR A 315 -4.67 -2.90 -7.47
N ILE A 316 -3.53 -3.55 -7.67
CA ILE A 316 -2.99 -4.58 -6.80
C ILE A 316 -2.12 -3.89 -5.74
N HIS A 317 -2.57 -3.82 -4.49
CA HIS A 317 -1.73 -3.41 -3.35
C HIS A 317 -1.04 -4.62 -2.72
N ASN A 318 -1.67 -5.80 -2.74
CA ASN A 318 -1.09 -7.04 -2.26
C ASN A 318 -1.70 -8.28 -2.94
N LEU A 319 -0.91 -8.99 -3.75
CA LEU A 319 -1.38 -10.15 -4.51
C LEU A 319 -1.71 -11.40 -3.66
N ARG A 320 -1.32 -11.42 -2.37
CA ARG A 320 -1.56 -12.56 -1.47
C ARG A 320 -3.04 -12.79 -1.16
N PHE A 321 -3.88 -11.75 -1.24
CA PHE A 321 -5.32 -11.83 -0.96
C PHE A 321 -6.12 -11.67 -2.25
N GLN A 322 -6.83 -12.72 -2.66
CA GLN A 322 -7.41 -12.81 -4.02
C GLN A 322 -8.91 -13.16 -4.05
N GLY A 323 -9.54 -13.47 -2.92
CA GLY A 323 -10.93 -13.93 -2.89
C GLY A 323 -11.13 -15.25 -3.65
N ILE A 324 -10.34 -16.27 -3.32
CA ILE A 324 -10.44 -17.61 -3.92
C ILE A 324 -11.42 -18.46 -3.10
N TYR A 325 -12.46 -18.97 -3.74
CA TYR A 325 -13.41 -19.90 -3.10
C TYR A 325 -14.09 -20.79 -4.14
N ASN A 326 -14.87 -21.79 -3.72
CA ASN A 326 -15.46 -22.75 -4.67
C ASN A 326 -16.42 -22.07 -5.67
N ILE A 327 -16.44 -22.58 -6.90
CA ILE A 327 -17.21 -22.03 -8.02
C ILE A 327 -18.71 -21.96 -7.71
N GLU A 328 -19.28 -22.98 -7.05
CA GLU A 328 -20.72 -23.06 -6.77
C GLU A 328 -21.19 -21.92 -5.85
N THR A 329 -20.40 -21.61 -4.82
CA THR A 329 -20.70 -20.51 -3.89
C THR A 329 -20.56 -19.15 -4.56
N ILE A 330 -19.49 -18.94 -5.35
CA ILE A 330 -19.33 -17.68 -6.08
C ILE A 330 -20.44 -17.51 -7.14
N LYS A 331 -20.83 -18.56 -7.85
CA LYS A 331 -22.01 -18.52 -8.76
C LYS A 331 -23.29 -18.13 -8.01
N TYR A 332 -23.57 -18.77 -6.86
CA TYR A 332 -24.74 -18.46 -6.06
C TYR A 332 -24.77 -16.98 -5.63
N TRP A 333 -23.68 -16.45 -5.08
CA TRP A 333 -23.62 -15.10 -4.52
C TRP A 333 -23.46 -13.96 -5.53
N THR A 334 -23.05 -14.26 -6.76
CA THR A 334 -22.82 -13.24 -7.78
C THR A 334 -23.88 -13.21 -8.87
N ASN A 335 -24.65 -14.30 -9.01
CA ASN A 335 -25.57 -14.55 -10.13
C ASN A 335 -24.90 -14.42 -11.52
N LEU A 336 -23.56 -14.53 -11.59
CA LEU A 336 -22.81 -14.35 -12.83
C LEU A 336 -23.04 -15.52 -13.81
N PRO A 337 -23.10 -15.24 -15.13
CA PRO A 337 -23.35 -16.27 -16.13
C PRO A 337 -22.17 -17.24 -16.27
N ASP A 338 -22.46 -18.52 -16.56
CA ASP A 338 -21.48 -19.61 -16.59
C ASP A 338 -20.21 -19.32 -17.39
N TYR A 339 -20.29 -18.54 -18.47
CA TYR A 339 -19.13 -18.27 -19.33
C TYR A 339 -18.04 -17.42 -18.67
N VAL A 340 -18.31 -16.66 -17.60
CA VAL A 340 -17.23 -15.93 -16.88
C VAL A 340 -16.39 -16.86 -16.01
N PHE A 341 -16.91 -18.04 -15.67
CA PHE A 341 -16.22 -19.11 -14.95
C PHE A 341 -15.41 -19.98 -15.91
N ASN A 342 -14.47 -19.32 -16.60
CA ASN A 342 -13.51 -19.95 -17.50
C ASN A 342 -12.07 -19.69 -17.04
N LYS A 343 -11.11 -20.48 -17.56
CA LYS A 343 -9.68 -20.43 -17.20
C LYS A 343 -8.99 -19.08 -17.40
N ASP A 344 -9.49 -18.26 -18.32
CA ASP A 344 -8.91 -16.97 -18.71
C ASP A 344 -9.55 -15.81 -17.91
N ALA A 345 -10.58 -16.09 -17.11
CA ALA A 345 -11.27 -15.18 -16.21
C ALA A 345 -11.35 -15.77 -14.79
N LEU A 346 -12.54 -16.06 -14.24
CA LEU A 346 -12.69 -16.32 -12.80
C LEU A 346 -12.09 -17.66 -12.34
N THR A 347 -12.01 -18.71 -13.17
CA THR A 347 -11.60 -20.05 -12.67
C THR A 347 -10.16 -20.09 -12.20
N GLN A 348 -9.93 -20.60 -10.99
CA GLN A 348 -8.62 -20.96 -10.44
C GLN A 348 -8.63 -22.45 -10.11
N ASN A 349 -7.60 -23.19 -10.52
CA ASN A 349 -7.56 -24.66 -10.39
C ASN A 349 -8.78 -25.32 -11.07
N TRP A 350 -9.28 -26.44 -10.52
CA TRP A 350 -10.39 -27.22 -11.09
C TRP A 350 -11.77 -26.91 -10.50
N LEU A 351 -11.85 -26.47 -9.24
CA LEU A 351 -13.11 -26.31 -8.50
C LEU A 351 -13.33 -24.90 -7.94
N ASP A 352 -12.32 -24.03 -8.02
CA ASP A 352 -12.34 -22.72 -7.39
C ASP A 352 -12.51 -21.59 -8.43
N ALA A 353 -13.07 -20.48 -7.97
CA ALA A 353 -13.07 -19.22 -8.67
C ALA A 353 -12.34 -18.18 -7.81
N ASN A 354 -11.75 -17.20 -8.48
CA ASN A 354 -10.88 -16.17 -7.95
C ASN A 354 -11.49 -14.82 -8.36
N MET A 355 -12.09 -14.13 -7.39
CA MET A 355 -12.77 -12.85 -7.61
C MET A 355 -11.82 -11.80 -8.18
N PHE A 356 -10.58 -11.76 -7.68
CA PHE A 356 -9.59 -10.78 -8.10
C PHE A 356 -9.11 -11.02 -9.53
N LYS A 357 -8.85 -12.28 -9.90
CA LYS A 357 -8.52 -12.70 -11.26
C LYS A 357 -9.60 -12.29 -12.27
N GLY A 358 -10.88 -12.39 -11.89
CA GLY A 358 -11.98 -11.85 -12.69
C GLY A 358 -11.84 -10.35 -12.98
N GLY A 359 -11.53 -9.54 -11.96
CA GLY A 359 -11.27 -8.10 -12.11
C GLY A 359 -10.03 -7.78 -12.94
N LEU A 360 -8.94 -8.53 -12.74
CA LEU A 360 -7.73 -8.41 -13.56
C LEU A 360 -8.03 -8.72 -15.04
N ALA A 361 -8.84 -9.73 -15.34
CA ALA A 361 -9.27 -10.04 -16.70
C ALA A 361 -10.14 -8.92 -17.33
N TYR A 362 -11.18 -8.47 -16.61
CA TYR A 362 -12.23 -7.57 -17.14
C TYR A 362 -11.89 -6.07 -17.07
N SER A 363 -10.87 -5.67 -16.32
CA SER A 363 -10.38 -4.29 -16.27
C SER A 363 -9.79 -3.80 -17.60
N ASN A 364 -9.93 -2.51 -17.91
CA ASN A 364 -9.21 -1.88 -19.01
C ASN A 364 -7.71 -1.67 -18.69
N MET A 365 -7.37 -1.46 -17.41
CA MET A 365 -5.99 -1.27 -16.94
C MET A 365 -5.77 -1.92 -15.58
N ILE A 366 -4.60 -2.52 -15.38
CA ILE A 366 -4.12 -3.04 -14.11
C ILE A 366 -2.98 -2.13 -13.65
N THR A 367 -3.06 -1.66 -12.42
CA THR A 367 -1.97 -0.95 -11.74
C THR A 367 -1.48 -1.77 -10.56
N THR A 368 -0.25 -1.54 -10.15
CA THR A 368 0.26 -1.99 -8.86
C THR A 368 1.24 -0.96 -8.32
N VAL A 369 1.58 -1.09 -7.04
CA VAL A 369 2.15 -0.01 -6.24
C VAL A 369 3.67 0.18 -6.36
N SER A 370 4.32 -0.45 -7.36
CA SER A 370 5.67 -0.13 -7.84
C SER A 370 5.97 -0.79 -9.21
N ASN A 371 7.00 -0.32 -9.92
CA ASN A 371 7.44 -0.87 -11.21
C ASN A 371 8.21 -2.17 -11.06
N THR A 372 9.10 -2.28 -10.07
CA THR A 372 9.77 -3.56 -9.76
C THR A 372 8.73 -4.62 -9.40
N TYR A 373 7.76 -4.32 -8.53
CA TYR A 373 6.73 -5.31 -8.15
C TYR A 373 5.85 -5.70 -9.34
N ALA A 374 5.54 -4.79 -10.26
CA ALA A 374 4.84 -5.11 -11.51
C ALA A 374 5.60 -6.14 -12.38
N GLY A 375 6.94 -6.17 -12.31
CA GLY A 375 7.76 -7.22 -12.89
C GLY A 375 7.79 -8.50 -12.06
N GLU A 376 7.97 -8.39 -10.73
CA GLU A 376 8.06 -9.53 -9.80
C GLU A 376 6.79 -10.39 -9.83
N ILE A 377 5.58 -9.80 -9.77
CA ILE A 377 4.31 -10.54 -9.76
C ILE A 377 4.03 -11.35 -11.04
N GLN A 378 4.81 -11.12 -12.09
CA GLN A 378 4.77 -11.93 -13.31
C GLN A 378 5.69 -13.16 -13.23
N THR A 379 6.32 -13.43 -12.08
CA THR A 379 7.14 -14.62 -11.80
C THR A 379 6.41 -15.59 -10.87
N GLU A 380 6.83 -16.86 -10.83
CA GLU A 380 6.18 -17.87 -9.97
C GLU A 380 6.37 -17.58 -8.47
N GLU A 381 7.51 -16.98 -8.09
CA GLU A 381 7.90 -16.71 -6.70
C GLU A 381 7.01 -15.63 -6.04
N TYR A 382 6.67 -14.56 -6.77
CA TYR A 382 5.88 -13.43 -6.24
C TYR A 382 4.46 -13.35 -6.82
N GLY A 383 4.14 -14.19 -7.81
CA GLY A 383 2.89 -14.13 -8.57
C GLY A 383 1.70 -14.85 -7.92
N GLU A 384 1.88 -15.53 -6.78
CA GLU A 384 0.80 -16.11 -5.95
C GLU A 384 -0.23 -16.93 -6.77
N GLY A 385 0.24 -17.75 -7.72
CA GLY A 385 -0.61 -18.56 -8.60
C GLY A 385 -1.31 -17.80 -9.75
N LEU A 386 -1.02 -16.51 -9.94
CA LEU A 386 -1.49 -15.65 -11.03
C LEU A 386 -0.39 -15.21 -12.00
N ALA A 387 0.85 -15.71 -11.86
CA ALA A 387 2.00 -15.32 -12.68
C ALA A 387 1.73 -15.38 -14.20
N ASP A 388 1.16 -16.48 -14.71
CA ASP A 388 0.78 -16.61 -16.13
C ASP A 388 -0.33 -15.65 -16.55
N HIS A 389 -1.30 -15.40 -15.66
CA HIS A 389 -2.43 -14.51 -15.93
C HIS A 389 -1.97 -13.04 -16.01
N LEU A 390 -1.05 -12.64 -15.12
CA LEU A 390 -0.43 -11.32 -15.13
C LEU A 390 0.54 -11.15 -16.31
N ARG A 391 1.30 -12.19 -16.70
CA ARG A 391 2.09 -12.18 -17.95
C ARG A 391 1.21 -12.00 -19.18
N TYR A 392 0.07 -12.68 -19.25
CA TYR A 392 -0.91 -12.54 -20.34
C TYR A 392 -1.49 -11.11 -20.41
N HIS A 393 -1.71 -10.47 -19.26
CA HIS A 393 -2.19 -9.09 -19.16
C HIS A 393 -1.09 -8.02 -19.04
N SER A 394 0.18 -8.38 -19.25
CA SER A 394 1.35 -7.48 -19.13
C SER A 394 1.23 -6.19 -19.94
N GLY A 395 0.62 -6.24 -21.13
CA GLY A 395 0.37 -5.05 -21.97
C GLY A 395 -0.56 -4.00 -21.34
N LYS A 396 -1.32 -4.36 -20.30
CA LYS A 396 -2.16 -3.45 -19.50
C LYS A 396 -1.76 -3.43 -18.02
N LEU A 397 -0.52 -3.82 -17.67
CA LEU A 397 0.00 -3.77 -16.31
C LEU A 397 1.01 -2.62 -16.16
N ARG A 398 0.82 -1.77 -15.14
CA ARG A 398 1.68 -0.62 -14.83
C ARG A 398 2.06 -0.57 -13.35
N GLY A 399 3.29 -0.18 -13.04
CA GLY A 399 3.70 0.18 -11.70
C GLY A 399 3.59 1.69 -11.47
N ILE A 400 2.95 2.11 -10.39
CA ILE A 400 2.94 3.50 -9.92
C ILE A 400 3.25 3.48 -8.43
N VAL A 401 4.41 4.01 -8.04
CA VAL A 401 4.87 4.06 -6.64
C VAL A 401 3.90 4.91 -5.80
N ASN A 402 3.57 4.47 -4.59
CA ASN A 402 2.75 5.27 -3.67
C ASN A 402 3.49 6.51 -3.16
N GLY A 403 2.75 7.55 -2.79
CA GLY A 403 3.27 8.65 -1.99
C GLY A 403 2.98 8.46 -0.50
N ILE A 404 3.45 9.41 0.30
CA ILE A 404 2.97 9.63 1.67
C ILE A 404 2.20 10.96 1.77
N ASP A 405 1.33 11.08 2.76
CA ASP A 405 0.58 12.30 3.04
C ASP A 405 1.41 13.23 3.95
N TYR A 406 1.80 14.40 3.45
CA TYR A 406 2.59 15.37 4.21
C TYR A 406 1.73 16.14 5.24
N ASP A 407 0.40 16.06 5.21
CA ASP A 407 -0.42 16.61 6.31
C ASP A 407 -0.38 15.71 7.56
N ILE A 408 -0.02 14.43 7.37
CA ILE A 408 0.17 13.45 8.45
C ILE A 408 1.67 13.34 8.80
N TRP A 409 2.52 13.19 7.78
CA TRP A 409 3.93 12.90 7.90
C TRP A 409 4.79 14.10 7.47
N ASP A 410 4.97 15.08 8.36
CA ASP A 410 5.84 16.25 8.14
C ASP A 410 6.60 16.60 9.42
N PRO A 411 7.93 16.37 9.49
CA PRO A 411 8.71 16.62 10.71
C PRO A 411 8.74 18.09 11.15
N SER A 412 8.36 19.04 10.29
CA SER A 412 8.30 20.48 10.65
C SER A 412 7.01 20.85 11.38
N LYS A 413 5.96 20.03 11.28
CA LYS A 413 4.63 20.26 11.90
C LYS A 413 4.19 19.14 12.84
N ASP A 414 4.89 18.01 12.85
CA ASP A 414 4.56 16.83 13.65
C ASP A 414 4.58 17.14 15.15
N LYS A 415 3.42 16.94 15.79
CA LYS A 415 3.20 17.21 17.22
C LYS A 415 3.55 16.01 18.11
N ASN A 416 3.86 14.86 17.52
CA ASN A 416 4.20 13.65 18.26
C ASN A 416 5.69 13.58 18.64
N ILE A 417 6.54 14.40 18.01
CA ILE A 417 7.99 14.41 18.16
C ILE A 417 8.47 15.51 19.11
N ALA A 418 9.61 15.29 19.76
CA ALA A 418 10.09 16.15 20.85
C ALA A 418 10.58 17.52 20.37
N ALA A 419 11.15 17.57 19.17
CA ALA A 419 11.65 18.78 18.54
C ALA A 419 11.32 18.74 17.03
N PRO A 420 10.31 19.48 16.55
CA PRO A 420 10.03 19.62 15.11
C PRO A 420 11.18 20.25 14.34
N TYR A 421 11.34 19.88 13.06
CA TYR A 421 12.49 20.28 12.23
C TYR A 421 12.21 20.30 10.73
N SER A 422 13.04 21.08 10.05
CA SER A 422 13.15 21.21 8.60
C SER A 422 14.36 20.41 8.08
N ASN A 423 14.61 20.45 6.76
CA ASN A 423 15.83 19.84 6.22
C ASN A 423 17.08 20.58 6.74
N GLU A 424 16.98 21.90 6.88
CA GLU A 424 18.05 22.83 7.23
C GLU A 424 18.62 22.61 8.65
N ASP A 425 17.81 22.15 9.61
CA ASP A 425 18.19 21.90 11.00
C ASP A 425 18.10 20.43 11.45
N ALA A 426 17.80 19.52 10.51
CA ALA A 426 17.60 18.08 10.73
C ALA A 426 18.71 17.43 11.58
N ILE A 427 19.98 17.65 11.26
CA ILE A 427 21.11 16.98 11.94
C ILE A 427 21.19 17.34 13.43
N ALA A 428 20.80 18.56 13.81
CA ALA A 428 20.75 18.97 15.20
C ALA A 428 19.48 18.44 15.87
N LYS A 429 18.32 18.61 15.24
CA LYS A 429 17.02 18.28 15.81
C LYS A 429 16.76 16.77 15.91
N LYS A 430 17.31 15.96 15.01
CA LYS A 430 17.27 14.49 15.15
C LYS A 430 18.04 14.01 16.38
N LYS A 431 19.08 14.73 16.85
CA LYS A 431 19.77 14.39 18.12
C LYS A 431 18.90 14.68 19.34
N GLU A 432 18.19 15.81 19.34
CA GLU A 432 17.18 16.13 20.38
C GLU A 432 16.08 15.04 20.42
N ASN A 433 15.55 14.64 19.26
CA ASN A 433 14.58 13.55 19.16
C ASN A 433 15.15 12.18 19.56
N LYS A 434 16.42 11.89 19.21
CA LYS A 434 17.11 10.65 19.61
C LYS A 434 17.22 10.53 21.12
N LEU A 435 17.70 11.57 21.80
CA LEU A 435 17.80 11.60 23.26
C LEU A 435 16.42 11.43 23.92
N ALA A 436 15.39 12.12 23.39
CA ALA A 436 14.03 11.99 23.88
C ALA A 436 13.47 10.55 23.72
N LEU A 437 13.72 9.91 22.58
CA LEU A 437 13.33 8.52 22.30
C LEU A 437 14.10 7.54 23.20
N GLN A 438 15.42 7.71 23.34
CA GLN A 438 16.25 6.89 24.24
C GLN A 438 15.70 6.94 25.67
N LYS A 439 15.40 8.15 26.16
CA LYS A 439 14.83 8.39 27.48
C LYS A 439 13.42 7.81 27.65
N GLU A 440 12.54 7.95 26.67
CA GLU A 440 11.19 7.33 26.70
C GLU A 440 11.28 5.81 26.88
N LEU A 441 12.22 5.19 26.17
CA LEU A 441 12.35 3.74 26.08
C LEU A 441 13.31 3.12 27.12
N GLY A 442 13.89 3.91 28.01
CA GLY A 442 14.85 3.43 29.02
C GLY A 442 16.18 2.94 28.43
N LEU A 443 16.54 3.42 27.24
CA LEU A 443 17.84 3.19 26.61
C LEU A 443 18.91 4.14 27.22
N GLU A 444 20.18 3.81 27.02
CA GLU A 444 21.28 4.73 27.36
C GLU A 444 21.17 6.03 26.53
N GLU A 445 20.94 7.16 27.20
CA GLU A 445 20.85 8.51 26.60
C GLU A 445 22.23 8.93 26.08
N ASN A 446 22.45 8.85 24.76
CA ASN A 446 23.74 9.10 24.11
C ASN A 446 23.56 9.43 22.61
N GLU A 447 23.82 10.69 22.23
CA GLU A 447 23.70 11.16 20.84
C GLU A 447 24.59 10.41 19.84
N GLY A 448 25.75 9.94 20.31
CA GLY A 448 26.79 9.31 19.50
C GLY A 448 26.51 7.85 19.15
N LYS A 449 25.55 7.20 19.82
CA LYS A 449 25.14 5.83 19.47
C LYS A 449 24.35 5.81 18.16
N PHE A 450 24.51 4.72 17.42
CA PHE A 450 23.78 4.44 16.20
C PHE A 450 22.48 3.72 16.55
N VAL A 451 21.34 4.38 16.32
CA VAL A 451 20.01 3.88 16.70
C VAL A 451 19.30 3.36 15.46
N ILE A 452 19.03 2.06 15.47
CA ILE A 452 18.35 1.34 14.40
C ILE A 452 16.89 1.11 14.80
N GLY A 453 15.95 1.66 14.03
CA GLY A 453 14.52 1.41 14.22
C GLY A 453 14.01 0.24 13.36
N LEU A 454 12.93 -0.39 13.81
CA LEU A 454 12.10 -1.31 13.03
C LEU A 454 10.63 -1.09 13.39
N ILE A 455 9.82 -0.70 12.42
CA ILE A 455 8.36 -0.48 12.60
C ILE A 455 7.64 -1.41 11.63
N SER A 456 6.98 -2.46 12.13
CA SER A 456 6.34 -3.47 11.27
C SER A 456 5.29 -4.31 11.99
N ARG A 457 4.40 -4.95 11.24
CA ARG A 457 3.73 -6.18 11.70
C ARG A 457 4.78 -7.26 11.93
N LEU A 458 4.68 -8.00 13.02
CA LEU A 458 5.71 -8.94 13.43
C LEU A 458 5.45 -10.35 12.84
N THR A 459 5.78 -10.53 11.55
CA THR A 459 5.54 -11.79 10.82
C THR A 459 6.72 -12.15 9.90
N ASN A 460 6.84 -13.42 9.49
CA ASN A 460 7.95 -13.90 8.65
C ASN A 460 8.10 -13.08 7.36
N GLN A 461 6.99 -12.64 6.75
CA GLN A 461 6.98 -11.80 5.54
C GLN A 461 7.88 -10.56 5.67
N LYS A 462 8.09 -10.06 6.89
CA LYS A 462 8.76 -8.79 7.18
C LYS A 462 10.25 -8.94 7.54
N GLY A 463 10.87 -10.07 7.22
CA GLY A 463 12.32 -10.25 7.37
C GLY A 463 12.77 -10.58 8.80
N LEU A 464 11.84 -10.91 9.70
CA LEU A 464 12.13 -10.96 11.13
C LEU A 464 12.89 -12.21 11.59
N ASP A 465 12.86 -13.27 10.80
CA ASP A 465 13.79 -14.40 10.92
C ASP A 465 15.23 -13.95 10.63
N LEU A 466 15.43 -13.10 9.60
CA LEU A 466 16.75 -12.50 9.32
C LEU A 466 17.20 -11.57 10.45
N VAL A 467 16.29 -10.74 10.99
CA VAL A 467 16.58 -9.82 12.10
C VAL A 467 16.93 -10.58 13.38
N ASN A 468 16.12 -11.56 13.79
CA ASN A 468 16.42 -12.43 14.92
C ASN A 468 17.81 -13.08 14.78
N ALA A 469 18.12 -13.58 13.58
CA ALA A 469 19.39 -14.24 13.30
C ALA A 469 20.60 -13.29 13.21
N CYS A 470 20.40 -11.96 13.12
CA CYS A 470 21.48 -10.97 13.08
C CYS A 470 21.61 -10.08 14.32
N ILE A 471 20.60 -10.00 15.21
CA ILE A 471 20.64 -9.18 16.44
C ILE A 471 21.93 -9.45 17.25
N PRO A 472 22.27 -10.71 17.62
CA PRO A 472 23.45 -10.98 18.46
C PRO A 472 24.79 -10.50 17.86
N GLN A 473 24.87 -10.34 16.55
CA GLN A 473 26.07 -9.90 15.83
C GLN A 473 26.14 -8.38 15.66
N ILE A 474 25.00 -7.66 15.63
CA ILE A 474 24.97 -6.19 15.48
C ILE A 474 25.02 -5.44 16.82
N MET A 475 24.64 -6.10 17.93
CA MET A 475 24.63 -5.52 19.27
C MET A 475 26.05 -5.37 19.84
N ASP A 476 26.69 -4.25 19.52
CA ASP A 476 27.93 -3.77 20.15
C ASP A 476 27.66 -2.58 21.09
N PRO A 477 28.65 -2.09 21.88
CA PRO A 477 28.43 -0.99 22.83
C PRO A 477 27.94 0.34 22.23
N PHE A 478 28.07 0.54 20.91
CA PHE A 478 27.73 1.78 20.20
C PHE A 478 26.42 1.70 19.44
N THR A 479 25.78 0.53 19.40
CA THR A 479 24.54 0.26 18.67
C THR A 479 23.35 0.18 19.62
N GLN A 480 22.21 0.68 19.18
CA GLN A 480 20.91 0.51 19.84
C GLN A 480 19.85 0.09 18.82
N VAL A 481 18.84 -0.65 19.28
CA VAL A 481 17.76 -1.18 18.44
C VAL A 481 16.41 -0.88 19.07
N VAL A 482 15.49 -0.30 18.30
CA VAL A 482 14.12 0.01 18.72
C VAL A 482 13.14 -0.71 17.81
N ILE A 483 12.32 -1.59 18.38
CA ILE A 483 11.33 -2.39 17.63
C ILE A 483 9.93 -1.95 18.07
N LEU A 484 9.05 -1.67 17.11
CA LEU A 484 7.63 -1.37 17.32
C LEU A 484 6.76 -2.24 16.42
N GLY A 485 5.83 -3.00 17.03
CA GLY A 485 4.92 -3.86 16.28
C GLY A 485 4.23 -4.94 17.11
N THR A 486 3.25 -5.61 16.51
CA THR A 486 2.60 -6.82 17.05
C THR A 486 2.44 -7.86 15.95
N GLY A 487 2.29 -9.14 16.30
CA GLY A 487 2.12 -10.20 15.31
C GLY A 487 2.24 -11.61 15.87
N ASP A 488 3.08 -12.43 15.24
CA ASP A 488 3.25 -13.84 15.58
C ASP A 488 4.00 -13.96 16.91
N PRO A 489 3.49 -14.74 17.89
CA PRO A 489 4.06 -14.81 19.24
C PRO A 489 5.55 -15.22 19.30
N GLU A 490 6.05 -15.94 18.29
CA GLU A 490 7.46 -16.30 18.18
C GLU A 490 8.37 -15.07 18.11
N TYR A 491 8.06 -14.11 17.24
CA TYR A 491 8.82 -12.87 17.10
C TYR A 491 8.64 -11.96 18.31
N GLU A 492 7.41 -11.83 18.82
CA GLU A 492 7.17 -11.03 20.02
C GLU A 492 7.99 -11.52 21.22
N ASN A 493 8.05 -12.85 21.42
CA ASN A 493 8.82 -13.45 22.51
C ASN A 493 10.33 -13.38 22.26
N SER A 494 10.78 -13.48 21.01
CA SER A 494 12.19 -13.27 20.64
C SER A 494 12.66 -11.85 20.99
N PHE A 495 11.89 -10.82 20.64
CA PHE A 495 12.28 -9.44 20.93
C PHE A 495 12.15 -9.09 22.42
N ARG A 496 11.16 -9.62 23.15
CA ARG A 496 11.11 -9.55 24.63
C ARG A 496 12.33 -10.20 25.28
N TYR A 497 12.81 -11.33 24.73
CA TYR A 497 14.04 -11.97 25.20
C TYR A 497 15.27 -11.08 24.96
N TYR A 498 15.44 -10.53 23.75
CA TYR A 498 16.57 -9.65 23.43
C TYR A 498 16.54 -8.32 24.20
N GLU A 499 15.37 -7.76 24.50
CA GLU A 499 15.24 -6.57 25.37
C GLU A 499 15.73 -6.87 26.79
N ASN A 500 15.46 -8.07 27.30
CA ASN A 500 15.94 -8.48 28.61
C ASN A 500 17.45 -8.81 28.63
N GLU A 501 18.01 -9.30 27.53
CA GLU A 501 19.46 -9.58 27.39
C GLU A 501 20.26 -8.28 27.21
N TYR A 502 19.81 -7.38 26.33
CA TYR A 502 20.50 -6.14 25.94
C TYR A 502 19.87 -4.89 26.58
N LYS A 503 19.60 -4.94 27.89
CA LYS A 503 18.97 -3.82 28.64
C LYS A 503 19.75 -2.52 28.48
N GLY A 504 19.05 -1.43 28.17
CA GLY A 504 19.63 -0.12 27.88
C GLY A 504 20.14 0.03 26.43
N GLN A 505 20.09 -1.04 25.62
CA GLN A 505 20.48 -1.00 24.21
C GLN A 505 19.39 -1.46 23.24
N LEU A 506 18.52 -2.41 23.62
CA LEU A 506 17.37 -2.84 22.82
C LEU A 506 16.07 -2.55 23.57
N ALA A 507 15.07 -2.03 22.85
CA ALA A 507 13.71 -1.83 23.34
C ALA A 507 12.68 -2.48 22.39
N ALA A 508 11.77 -3.29 22.94
CA ALA A 508 10.79 -4.10 22.21
C ALA A 508 9.36 -3.64 22.54
N CYS A 509 8.91 -2.60 21.83
CA CYS A 509 7.57 -2.03 21.96
C CYS A 509 6.52 -2.93 21.28
N ILE A 510 6.11 -4.01 21.97
CA ILE A 510 5.14 -4.96 21.43
C ILE A 510 3.69 -4.43 21.55
N GLN A 511 3.38 -3.39 20.77
CA GLN A 511 2.07 -2.72 20.73
C GLN A 511 1.85 -2.01 19.39
N TYR A 512 0.60 -1.63 19.10
CA TYR A 512 0.30 -0.63 18.08
C TYR A 512 0.29 0.76 18.73
N ASP A 513 1.16 1.66 18.27
CA ASP A 513 1.30 3.01 18.78
C ASP A 513 1.76 3.95 17.65
N GLU A 514 0.80 4.63 17.03
CA GLU A 514 1.05 5.53 15.91
C GLU A 514 1.97 6.69 16.35
N ALA A 515 1.68 7.34 17.47
CA ALA A 515 2.49 8.45 17.99
C ALA A 515 3.94 8.05 18.28
N ARG A 516 4.19 6.84 18.80
CA ARG A 516 5.56 6.33 18.97
C ARG A 516 6.24 6.05 17.62
N SER A 517 5.51 5.62 16.59
CA SER A 517 6.11 5.43 15.26
C SER A 517 6.72 6.72 14.71
N HIS A 518 6.03 7.86 14.85
CA HIS A 518 6.56 9.20 14.54
C HIS A 518 7.87 9.51 15.29
N ARG A 519 7.93 9.22 16.61
CA ARG A 519 9.14 9.42 17.42
C ARG A 519 10.29 8.51 17.01
N ILE A 520 10.01 7.28 16.58
CA ILE A 520 11.02 6.36 16.03
C ILE A 520 11.55 6.91 14.69
N TYR A 521 10.68 7.34 13.77
CA TYR A 521 11.12 7.95 12.52
C TYR A 521 11.96 9.22 12.75
N ALA A 522 11.65 10.04 13.75
CA ALA A 522 12.46 11.23 14.06
C ALA A 522 13.78 10.92 14.79
N GLY A 523 13.76 10.01 15.77
CA GLY A 523 14.87 9.76 16.70
C GLY A 523 15.87 8.68 16.28
N CYS A 524 15.52 7.79 15.35
CA CYS A 524 16.48 6.82 14.81
C CYS A 524 17.43 7.46 13.78
N ASP A 525 18.61 6.85 13.61
CA ASP A 525 19.54 7.19 12.52
C ASP A 525 19.18 6.39 11.26
N ALA A 526 18.88 5.10 11.43
CA ALA A 526 18.55 4.18 10.35
C ALA A 526 17.28 3.38 10.63
N LEU A 527 16.61 2.90 9.58
CA LEU A 527 15.40 2.08 9.69
C LEU A 527 15.52 0.78 8.88
N LEU A 528 15.30 -0.36 9.53
CA LEU A 528 15.31 -1.68 8.90
C LEU A 528 13.97 -1.98 8.22
N VAL A 529 14.02 -2.29 6.92
CA VAL A 529 12.90 -2.87 6.17
C VAL A 529 13.37 -4.12 5.39
N PRO A 530 13.67 -5.24 6.07
CA PRO A 530 14.28 -6.45 5.49
C PRO A 530 13.24 -7.39 4.86
N SER A 531 12.09 -6.85 4.41
CA SER A 531 10.92 -7.62 3.96
C SER A 531 11.25 -8.66 2.89
N GLN A 532 10.64 -9.84 3.02
CA GLN A 532 10.73 -10.91 2.03
C GLN A 532 10.12 -10.47 0.70
N PHE A 533 8.95 -9.83 0.75
CA PHE A 533 8.38 -9.09 -0.36
C PHE A 533 7.69 -7.82 0.16
N GLU A 534 7.79 -6.73 -0.60
CA GLU A 534 7.21 -5.44 -0.24
C GLU A 534 6.65 -4.74 -1.49
N PRO A 535 5.34 -4.83 -1.76
CA PRO A 535 4.74 -4.31 -3.00
C PRO A 535 5.09 -2.84 -3.28
N CYS A 536 5.06 -2.02 -2.23
CA CYS A 536 5.57 -0.65 -2.23
C CYS A 536 6.47 -0.38 -1.02
N GLY A 537 5.90 -0.54 0.18
CA GLY A 537 6.44 0.03 1.40
C GLY A 537 6.12 1.52 1.50
N LEU A 538 5.57 1.95 2.64
CA LEU A 538 5.45 3.36 3.00
C LEU A 538 6.51 3.74 4.06
N THR A 539 6.88 2.77 4.90
CA THR A 539 7.83 2.88 6.00
C THR A 539 9.17 3.50 5.60
N GLN A 540 9.74 3.14 4.45
CA GLN A 540 10.99 3.72 3.96
C GLN A 540 10.81 5.15 3.41
N LEU A 541 9.65 5.47 2.82
CA LEU A 541 9.35 6.83 2.35
C LEU A 541 9.20 7.80 3.54
N ILE A 542 8.51 7.36 4.60
CA ILE A 542 8.41 8.11 5.85
C ILE A 542 9.79 8.27 6.50
N ALA A 543 10.59 7.20 6.56
CA ALA A 543 11.94 7.23 7.11
C ALA A 543 12.79 8.31 6.44
N MET A 544 12.86 8.29 5.10
CA MET A 544 13.61 9.27 4.32
C MET A 544 13.09 10.70 4.53
N HIS A 545 11.77 10.89 4.56
CA HIS A 545 11.20 12.22 4.79
C HIS A 545 11.53 12.77 6.20
N TYR A 546 11.76 11.89 7.18
CA TYR A 546 12.24 12.20 8.54
C TYR A 546 13.78 12.10 8.66
N GLY A 547 14.50 12.04 7.55
CA GLY A 547 15.97 11.97 7.53
C GLY A 547 16.56 10.72 8.20
N THR A 548 15.79 9.64 8.31
CA THR A 548 16.21 8.35 8.85
C THR A 548 16.53 7.41 7.70
N VAL A 549 17.79 7.00 7.61
CA VAL A 549 18.34 6.34 6.42
C VAL A 549 17.80 4.90 6.31
N PRO A 550 17.16 4.52 5.20
CA PRO A 550 16.56 3.21 5.06
C PRO A 550 17.63 2.12 4.77
N ILE A 551 17.51 0.98 5.43
CA ILE A 551 18.29 -0.24 5.19
C ILE A 551 17.31 -1.35 4.76
N VAL A 552 17.34 -1.74 3.49
CA VAL A 552 16.23 -2.47 2.86
C VAL A 552 16.69 -3.68 2.04
N ARG A 553 15.77 -4.64 1.84
CA ARG A 553 15.92 -5.63 0.77
C ARG A 553 15.52 -5.03 -0.58
N GLU A 554 16.24 -5.36 -1.65
CA GLU A 554 15.84 -5.05 -3.04
C GLU A 554 14.66 -5.91 -3.51
N THR A 555 13.45 -5.57 -3.07
CA THR A 555 12.20 -6.16 -3.55
C THR A 555 11.11 -5.10 -3.69
N GLY A 556 10.26 -5.26 -4.71
CA GLY A 556 9.14 -4.37 -5.02
C GLY A 556 9.48 -2.90 -4.91
N GLY A 557 8.67 -2.13 -4.19
CA GLY A 557 8.87 -0.68 -4.10
C GLY A 557 10.08 -0.25 -3.29
N LEU A 558 10.66 -1.11 -2.45
CA LEU A 558 11.92 -0.79 -1.76
C LEU A 558 13.04 -0.59 -2.79
N LYS A 559 13.09 -1.43 -3.83
CA LYS A 559 14.04 -1.32 -4.94
C LYS A 559 13.83 -0.07 -5.80
N ASP A 560 12.58 0.36 -5.97
CA ASP A 560 12.24 1.55 -6.77
C ASP A 560 12.45 2.86 -6.00
N THR A 561 12.54 2.81 -4.66
CA THR A 561 12.57 4.01 -3.80
C THR A 561 13.90 4.24 -3.10
N VAL A 562 14.68 3.17 -2.85
CA VAL A 562 16.00 3.20 -2.22
C VAL A 562 17.09 2.74 -3.20
N GLU A 563 17.87 3.70 -3.66
CA GLU A 563 19.09 3.55 -4.41
C GLU A 563 20.28 3.31 -3.43
N PRO A 564 21.07 2.24 -3.63
CA PRO A 564 22.19 1.93 -2.74
C PRO A 564 23.26 3.02 -2.74
N TYR A 565 23.71 3.39 -1.54
CA TYR A 565 24.77 4.36 -1.34
C TYR A 565 26.06 4.02 -2.11
N ASN A 566 26.52 4.93 -2.96
CA ASN A 566 27.74 4.82 -3.74
C ASN A 566 28.85 5.70 -3.16
N MET A 567 29.80 5.07 -2.46
CA MET A 567 30.92 5.74 -1.80
C MET A 567 31.90 6.49 -2.72
N TYR A 568 31.87 6.24 -4.04
CA TYR A 568 32.76 6.92 -5.00
C TYR A 568 32.18 8.23 -5.53
N GLU A 569 30.86 8.35 -5.54
CA GLU A 569 30.13 9.50 -6.09
C GLU A 569 29.44 10.34 -5.00
N ASP A 570 29.35 9.81 -3.77
CA ASP A 570 28.46 10.29 -2.71
C ASP A 570 27.02 10.46 -3.22
N SER A 571 26.52 9.37 -3.82
CA SER A 571 25.16 9.26 -4.36
C SER A 571 24.42 8.08 -3.71
N GLY A 572 23.14 7.91 -4.03
CA GLY A 572 22.25 7.00 -3.32
C GLY A 572 21.73 7.56 -1.99
N ASN A 573 20.79 6.83 -1.42
CA ASN A 573 19.83 7.34 -0.44
C ASN A 573 19.37 6.22 0.55
N GLY A 574 20.30 5.33 0.89
CA GLY A 574 20.09 4.18 1.77
C GLY A 574 21.05 3.03 1.51
N PHE A 575 20.84 1.91 2.21
CA PHE A 575 21.65 0.69 2.04
C PHE A 575 20.77 -0.49 1.63
N THR A 576 21.13 -1.16 0.54
CA THR A 576 20.37 -2.31 0.02
C THR A 576 21.12 -3.64 0.20
N PHE A 577 20.36 -4.74 0.11
CA PHE A 577 20.85 -6.10 -0.12
C PHE A 577 19.87 -6.90 -1.00
N ASP A 578 20.37 -7.84 -1.81
CA ASP A 578 19.59 -8.47 -2.90
C ASP A 578 18.84 -9.75 -2.46
N ARG A 579 19.57 -10.76 -1.97
CA ARG A 579 19.02 -12.07 -1.61
C ARG A 579 18.51 -12.08 -0.16
N TYR A 580 17.52 -12.92 0.11
CA TYR A 580 16.94 -13.08 1.43
C TYR A 580 17.87 -13.93 2.34
N GLU A 581 19.00 -13.33 2.73
CA GLU A 581 20.10 -13.98 3.45
C GLU A 581 20.57 -13.11 4.64
N THR A 582 20.60 -13.69 5.85
CA THR A 582 21.01 -13.00 7.08
C THR A 582 22.38 -12.33 6.97
N GLY A 583 23.33 -12.97 6.28
CA GLY A 583 24.68 -12.44 6.10
C GLY A 583 24.72 -11.16 5.26
N LEU A 584 23.80 -10.98 4.33
CA LEU A 584 23.72 -9.79 3.48
C LEU A 584 23.01 -8.63 4.19
N LEU A 585 21.99 -8.93 5.01
CA LEU A 585 21.41 -7.97 5.94
C LEU A 585 22.46 -7.45 6.94
N TYR A 586 23.25 -8.36 7.51
CA TYR A 586 24.34 -8.03 8.43
C TYR A 586 25.43 -7.16 7.75
N ASP A 587 25.80 -7.47 6.50
CA ASP A 587 26.71 -6.63 5.70
C ASP A 587 26.13 -5.22 5.46
N ALA A 588 24.85 -5.11 5.07
CA ALA A 588 24.20 -3.82 4.84
C ALA A 588 24.16 -2.95 6.10
N ILE A 589 23.87 -3.54 7.26
CA ILE A 589 23.91 -2.86 8.57
C ILE A 589 25.33 -2.38 8.88
N ASN A 590 26.36 -3.19 8.62
CA ASN A 590 27.73 -2.79 8.89
C ASN A 590 28.22 -1.70 7.91
N ARG A 591 27.85 -1.74 6.63
CA ARG A 591 28.11 -0.63 5.69
C ARG A 591 27.49 0.69 6.16
N ALA A 592 26.27 0.65 6.70
CA ALA A 592 25.62 1.81 7.29
C ALA A 592 26.39 2.34 8.52
N LYS A 593 26.75 1.45 9.45
CA LYS A 593 27.54 1.78 10.65
C LYS A 593 28.92 2.36 10.29
N THR A 594 29.64 1.75 9.35
CA THR A 594 30.93 2.24 8.86
C THR A 594 30.80 3.67 8.31
N LEU A 595 29.79 3.96 7.48
CA LEU A 595 29.59 5.33 6.99
C LEU A 595 29.29 6.30 8.14
N TYR A 596 28.35 5.93 9.03
CA TYR A 596 27.94 6.76 10.18
C TYR A 596 29.11 7.14 11.11
N PHE A 597 29.99 6.19 11.42
CA PHE A 597 31.10 6.38 12.36
C PHE A 597 32.39 6.90 11.72
N GLU A 598 32.75 6.45 10.52
CA GLU A 598 34.04 6.78 9.88
C GLU A 598 33.95 7.97 8.93
N ASN A 599 32.79 8.24 8.33
CA ASN A 599 32.57 9.40 7.45
C ASN A 599 31.20 10.05 7.69
N ARG A 600 31.08 10.69 8.86
CA ARG A 600 29.87 11.38 9.29
C ARG A 600 29.38 12.46 8.31
N TYR A 601 30.28 13.12 7.58
CA TYR A 601 29.92 14.14 6.60
C TYR A 601 29.02 13.58 5.50
N ASN A 602 29.44 12.49 4.83
CA ASN A 602 28.65 11.84 3.79
C ASN A 602 27.34 11.22 4.34
N TRP A 603 27.32 10.81 5.62
CA TRP A 603 26.08 10.38 6.27
C TRP A 603 25.07 11.54 6.38
N ASP A 604 25.52 12.69 6.88
CA ASP A 604 24.66 13.86 7.06
C ASP A 604 24.20 14.44 5.70
N GLU A 605 25.05 14.42 4.66
CA GLU A 605 24.65 14.74 3.28
C GLU A 605 23.55 13.78 2.76
N MET A 606 23.65 12.48 3.01
CA MET A 606 22.62 11.51 2.63
C MET A 606 21.28 11.76 3.35
N VAL A 607 21.30 12.13 4.64
CA VAL A 607 20.11 12.57 5.38
C VAL A 607 19.44 13.77 4.70
N HIS A 608 20.24 14.77 4.27
CA HIS A 608 19.72 15.93 3.55
C HIS A 608 19.17 15.58 2.15
N ARG A 609 19.78 14.62 1.43
CA ARG A 609 19.27 14.09 0.16
C ARG A 609 17.93 13.38 0.33
N ASP A 610 17.79 12.57 1.38
CA ASP A 610 16.57 11.85 1.72
C ASP A 610 15.40 12.81 1.99
N MET A 611 15.60 13.81 2.86
CA MET A 611 14.58 14.81 3.19
C MET A 611 14.22 15.73 2.02
N ALA A 612 15.17 16.03 1.13
CA ALA A 612 14.93 16.82 -0.08
C ALA A 612 14.14 16.06 -1.17
N LYS A 613 14.05 14.73 -1.11
CA LYS A 613 13.33 13.93 -2.10
C LYS A 613 11.82 14.11 -1.92
N ASN A 614 11.14 14.56 -2.97
CA ASN A 614 9.67 14.61 -2.95
C ASN A 614 9.10 13.19 -3.03
N VAL A 615 8.61 12.68 -1.90
CA VAL A 615 7.95 11.38 -1.74
C VAL A 615 6.44 11.52 -1.45
N SER A 616 5.89 12.72 -1.66
CA SER A 616 4.45 12.97 -1.52
C SER A 616 3.63 12.36 -2.67
N TRP A 617 2.31 12.32 -2.49
CA TRP A 617 1.36 11.85 -3.50
C TRP A 617 1.35 12.66 -4.81
N ASP A 618 1.94 13.85 -4.88
CA ASP A 618 1.85 14.72 -6.06
C ASP A 618 2.37 14.07 -7.36
N ASN A 619 3.50 13.37 -7.29
CA ASN A 619 4.10 12.70 -8.44
C ASN A 619 3.29 11.46 -8.87
N SER A 620 2.75 10.72 -7.91
CA SER A 620 1.93 9.53 -8.15
C SER A 620 0.55 9.92 -8.70
N ALA A 621 -0.09 10.94 -8.12
CA ALA A 621 -1.37 11.48 -8.57
C ALA A 621 -1.28 12.03 -10.00
N LYS A 622 -0.15 12.64 -10.39
CA LYS A 622 0.12 13.00 -11.79
C LYS A 622 0.11 11.76 -12.70
N GLN A 623 0.85 10.70 -12.36
CA GLN A 623 0.90 9.47 -13.16
C GLN A 623 -0.47 8.79 -13.28
N TYR A 624 -1.25 8.75 -12.19
CA TYR A 624 -2.64 8.26 -12.22
C TYR A 624 -3.53 9.13 -13.12
N LYS A 625 -3.41 10.47 -13.05
CA LYS A 625 -4.15 11.39 -13.92
C LYS A 625 -3.81 11.21 -15.40
N ASP A 626 -2.51 11.13 -15.73
CA ASP A 626 -2.05 10.92 -17.11
C ASP A 626 -2.60 9.58 -17.65
N LEU A 627 -2.65 8.53 -16.82
CA LEU A 627 -3.24 7.23 -17.14
C LEU A 627 -4.77 7.27 -17.29
N TYR A 628 -5.49 8.03 -16.45
CA TYR A 628 -6.94 8.25 -16.63
C TYR A 628 -7.22 8.93 -17.98
N LEU A 629 -6.41 9.91 -18.37
CA LEU A 629 -6.50 10.60 -19.65
C LEU A 629 -6.22 9.67 -20.84
N GLU A 630 -5.20 8.80 -20.75
CA GLU A 630 -4.90 7.76 -21.76
C GLU A 630 -6.13 6.84 -21.99
N LEU A 631 -6.72 6.33 -20.91
CA LEU A 631 -7.87 5.40 -20.99
C LEU A 631 -9.15 6.05 -21.53
N THR A 632 -9.25 7.37 -21.47
CA THR A 632 -10.43 8.18 -21.85
C THR A 632 -10.10 9.19 -22.94
N ALA A 633 -9.08 8.89 -23.76
CA ALA A 633 -8.81 9.57 -25.01
C ALA A 633 -9.98 9.33 -25.99
N TRP A 634 -10.30 10.37 -26.77
CA TRP A 634 -11.44 10.43 -27.69
C TRP A 634 -11.02 10.05 -29.11
#